data_AF-A0A8T4Z121-F1
#
_entry.id   AF-A0A8T4Z121-F1
#
_cell.length_a   1.000
_cell.length_b   1.000
_cell.length_c   1.000
_cell.angle_alpha   90.00
_cell.angle_beta   90.00
_cell.angle_gamma   90.00
#
_symmetry.space_group_name_H-M   'P 1'
#
loop_
_entity.id
_entity.type
_entity.pdbx_description
1 polymer ?
#
loop_
_entity_poly.entity_id
_entity_poly.type
_entity_poly.pdbx_seq_one_letter_code
_entity_poly.pdbx_strand_id
1 'polypeptide(L)'
;MATCSKCGFKLPEGAAFCPNCGAPVERVREEAAPSESIAGLLRLSIMGAFLALAILLFAGSVNLYFLPYFFSALIVIYFSKVNRLKDAVIVATAIYLFGDAFLTGLFLGEVYISNQPLAAYYGDYAPTIIDVLMYSISPIMAIVAGYIGFKISPRRREEESYPKGFRFEPTSTYFTRSLAFLLKKLKYSFLGSR
;
A
#
# COMPACT_ATOMS: atom_id res chain seq x y z
N MET A 1 20.02 -30.55 -9.58
CA MET A 1 20.76 -30.87 -10.82
C MET A 1 19.79 -30.82 -11.99
N ALA A 2 19.93 -29.84 -12.88
CA ALA A 2 19.08 -29.73 -14.07
C ALA A 2 19.61 -30.65 -15.19
N THR A 3 18.71 -31.25 -15.95
CA THR A 3 19.04 -32.05 -17.15
C THR A 3 18.60 -31.32 -18.39
N CYS A 4 19.40 -31.40 -19.45
CA CYS A 4 19.07 -30.73 -20.70
C CYS A 4 17.82 -31.35 -21.31
N SER A 5 16.80 -30.54 -21.59
CA SER A 5 15.54 -30.97 -22.23
C SER A 5 15.74 -31.57 -23.62
N LYS A 6 16.82 -31.20 -24.32
CA LYS A 6 17.10 -31.65 -25.70
C LYS A 6 17.92 -32.94 -25.80
N CYS A 7 18.82 -33.20 -24.84
CA CYS A 7 19.76 -34.33 -24.94
C CYS A 7 19.88 -35.18 -23.67
N GLY A 8 19.17 -34.83 -22.59
CA GLY A 8 19.22 -35.55 -21.31
C GLY A 8 20.54 -35.42 -20.54
N PHE A 9 21.52 -34.69 -21.05
CA PHE A 9 22.82 -34.51 -20.39
C PHE A 9 22.67 -33.77 -19.05
N LYS A 10 23.37 -34.25 -18.01
CA LYS A 10 23.40 -33.61 -16.69
C LYS A 10 24.20 -32.31 -16.77
N LEU A 11 23.56 -31.19 -16.48
CA LEU A 11 24.18 -29.87 -16.59
C LEU A 11 24.94 -29.52 -15.30
N PRO A 12 26.16 -28.95 -15.41
CA PRO A 12 26.84 -28.37 -14.26
C PRO A 12 26.10 -27.11 -13.79
N GLU A 13 26.21 -26.79 -12.50
CA GLU A 13 25.52 -25.64 -11.92
C GLU A 13 26.02 -24.33 -12.56
N GLY A 14 25.09 -23.52 -13.07
CA GLY A 14 25.41 -22.24 -13.72
C GLY A 14 25.77 -22.31 -15.21
N ALA A 15 25.56 -23.43 -15.91
CA ALA A 15 25.70 -23.48 -17.37
C ALA A 15 24.62 -22.64 -18.09
N ALA A 16 25.01 -21.77 -19.03
CA ALA A 16 24.08 -21.02 -19.89
C ALA A 16 23.67 -21.82 -21.14
N PHE A 17 24.55 -22.70 -21.60
CA PHE A 17 24.35 -23.58 -22.75
C PHE A 17 24.78 -25.00 -22.38
N CYS A 18 24.13 -25.99 -22.98
CA CYS A 18 24.52 -27.38 -22.81
C CYS A 18 25.86 -27.63 -23.52
N PRO A 19 26.91 -28.13 -22.84
CA PRO A 19 28.21 -28.39 -23.46
C PRO A 19 28.16 -29.51 -24.51
N ASN A 20 27.14 -30.37 -24.45
CA ASN A 20 27.01 -31.52 -25.36
C ASN A 20 26.24 -31.18 -26.65
N CYS A 21 25.12 -30.46 -26.55
CA CYS A 21 24.24 -30.20 -27.71
C CYS A 21 24.14 -28.73 -28.11
N GLY A 22 24.81 -27.83 -27.39
CA GLY A 22 24.75 -26.38 -27.62
C GLY A 22 23.39 -25.73 -27.32
N ALA A 23 22.40 -26.50 -26.85
CA ALA A 23 21.07 -25.96 -26.58
C ALA A 23 21.12 -24.96 -25.42
N PRO A 24 20.45 -23.81 -25.53
CA PRO A 24 20.31 -22.88 -24.42
C PRO A 24 19.58 -23.58 -23.28
N VAL A 25 20.10 -23.43 -22.08
CA VAL A 25 19.49 -23.98 -20.87
C VAL A 25 18.59 -22.89 -20.35
N GLU A 26 17.28 -23.04 -20.54
CA GLU A 26 16.30 -22.19 -19.86
C GLU A 26 16.47 -22.40 -18.36
N ARG A 27 17.23 -21.49 -17.76
CA ARG A 27 17.17 -21.31 -16.32
C ARG A 27 15.77 -20.78 -16.10
N VAL A 28 14.90 -21.61 -15.56
CA VAL A 28 13.79 -21.09 -14.75
C VAL A 28 14.51 -20.37 -13.62
N ARG A 29 14.80 -19.09 -13.82
CA ARG A 29 15.13 -18.25 -12.70
C ARG A 29 13.93 -18.40 -11.78
N GLU A 30 14.17 -18.86 -10.57
CA GLU A 30 13.39 -18.37 -9.44
C GLU A 30 13.66 -16.87 -9.35
N GLU A 31 13.16 -16.14 -10.36
CA GLU A 31 12.87 -14.73 -10.28
C GLU A 31 11.79 -14.68 -9.22
N ALA A 32 12.24 -14.38 -7.98
CA ALA A 32 11.44 -13.80 -6.95
C ALA A 32 10.41 -12.90 -7.63
N ALA A 33 9.14 -13.30 -7.51
CA ALA A 33 8.03 -12.64 -8.15
C ALA A 33 8.19 -11.12 -8.00
N PRO A 34 7.85 -10.31 -9.01
CA PRO A 34 7.85 -8.88 -8.86
C PRO A 34 6.80 -8.56 -7.79
N SER A 35 7.22 -8.44 -6.53
CA SER A 35 6.52 -7.57 -5.60
C SER A 35 6.43 -6.25 -6.34
N GLU A 36 5.24 -5.67 -6.45
CA GLU A 36 5.12 -4.26 -6.80
C GLU A 36 6.26 -3.51 -6.13
N SER A 37 6.99 -2.70 -6.90
CA SER A 37 8.19 -2.05 -6.39
C SER A 37 7.84 -1.43 -5.04
N ILE A 38 8.55 -1.85 -3.98
CA ILE A 38 8.29 -1.42 -2.60
C ILE A 38 8.16 0.11 -2.54
N ALA A 39 8.90 0.81 -3.42
CA ALA A 39 8.81 2.24 -3.66
C ALA A 39 7.40 2.76 -4.06
N GLY A 40 6.65 2.04 -4.89
CA GLY A 40 5.27 2.38 -5.27
C GLY A 40 4.30 2.27 -4.10
N LEU A 41 4.40 1.17 -3.34
CA LEU A 41 3.64 0.95 -2.11
C LEU A 41 3.96 2.02 -1.05
N LEU A 42 5.24 2.40 -0.92
CA LEU A 42 5.69 3.46 -0.02
C LEU A 42 5.09 4.82 -0.40
N ARG A 43 5.11 5.21 -1.67
CA ARG A 43 4.51 6.49 -2.12
C ARG A 43 3.01 6.54 -1.84
N LEU A 44 2.32 5.44 -2.09
CA LEU A 44 0.89 5.31 -1.83
C LEU A 44 0.57 5.47 -0.33
N SER A 45 1.42 4.89 0.52
CA SER A 45 1.30 4.96 1.98
C SER A 45 1.55 6.39 2.50
N ILE A 46 2.55 7.10 1.95
CA ILE A 46 2.84 8.50 2.29
C ILE A 46 1.65 9.40 1.95
N MET A 47 1.03 9.21 0.78
CA MET A 47 -0.18 9.96 0.42
C MET A 47 -1.37 9.62 1.33
N GLY A 48 -1.51 8.35 1.73
CA GLY A 48 -2.54 7.91 2.67
C GLY A 48 -2.38 8.52 4.07
N ALA A 49 -1.15 8.61 4.58
CA ALA A 49 -0.86 9.27 5.85
C ALA A 49 -1.19 10.77 5.78
N PHE A 50 -0.78 11.46 4.71
CA PHE A 50 -1.10 12.88 4.52
C PHE A 50 -2.61 13.13 4.42
N LEU A 51 -3.33 12.24 3.72
CA LEU A 51 -4.79 12.29 3.65
C LEU A 51 -5.43 12.09 5.02
N ALA A 52 -4.92 11.15 5.83
CA ALA A 52 -5.43 10.91 7.19
C ALA A 52 -5.27 12.15 8.09
N LEU A 53 -4.11 12.82 8.03
CA LEU A 53 -3.91 14.08 8.75
C LEU A 53 -4.86 15.19 8.26
N ALA A 54 -5.05 15.30 6.94
CA ALA A 54 -5.99 16.27 6.39
C ALA A 54 -7.43 16.01 6.85
N ILE A 55 -7.86 14.73 6.88
CA ILE A 55 -9.16 14.33 7.41
C ILE A 55 -9.27 14.65 8.90
N LEU A 56 -8.23 14.37 9.69
CA LEU A 56 -8.20 14.62 11.13
C LEU A 56 -8.36 16.12 11.45
N LEU A 57 -7.68 16.99 10.70
CA LEU A 57 -7.78 18.45 10.83
C LEU A 57 -9.17 18.98 10.44
N PHE A 58 -9.76 18.40 9.39
CA PHE A 58 -11.08 18.84 8.89
C PHE A 58 -12.24 18.31 9.75
N ALA A 59 -12.10 17.11 10.31
CA ALA A 59 -13.13 16.44 11.10
C ALA A 59 -13.09 16.81 12.59
N GLY A 60 -12.49 17.94 12.98
CA GLY A 60 -12.15 18.38 14.34
C GLY A 60 -13.26 18.41 15.40
N SER A 61 -14.44 17.85 15.13
CA SER A 61 -15.55 17.65 16.06
C SER A 61 -15.74 16.19 16.51
N VAL A 62 -15.07 15.20 15.89
CA VAL A 62 -15.25 13.77 16.20
C VAL A 62 -13.93 13.15 16.69
N ASN A 63 -13.80 12.96 18.00
CA ASN A 63 -12.57 12.52 18.68
C ASN A 63 -12.33 11.00 18.56
N LEU A 64 -12.60 10.43 17.38
CA LEU A 64 -12.38 9.01 17.09
C LEU A 64 -11.03 8.87 16.38
N TYR A 65 -9.93 8.88 17.13
CA TYR A 65 -8.54 8.70 16.65
C TYR A 65 -8.38 7.53 15.66
N PHE A 66 -9.25 6.53 15.77
CA PHE A 66 -9.22 5.32 14.99
C PHE A 66 -9.86 5.44 13.58
N LEU A 67 -10.90 6.26 13.43
CA LEU A 67 -11.68 6.37 12.18
C LEU A 67 -10.92 6.95 10.97
N PRO A 68 -10.07 8.00 11.09
CA PRO A 68 -9.49 8.65 9.93
C PRO A 68 -8.52 7.74 9.17
N TYR A 69 -7.77 6.90 9.88
CA TYR A 69 -6.91 5.88 9.26
C TYR A 69 -7.70 4.79 8.56
N PHE A 70 -8.84 4.40 9.12
CA PHE A 70 -9.72 3.40 8.53
C PHE A 70 -10.27 3.88 7.19
N PHE A 71 -10.78 5.12 7.15
CA PHE A 71 -11.29 5.72 5.92
C PHE A 71 -10.20 6.00 4.90
N SER A 72 -9.01 6.45 5.33
CA SER A 72 -7.90 6.68 4.40
C SER A 72 -7.44 5.39 3.74
N ALA A 73 -7.30 4.30 4.51
CA ALA A 73 -6.96 2.99 3.98
C ALA A 73 -8.03 2.49 2.98
N LEU A 74 -9.31 2.66 3.31
CA LEU A 74 -10.41 2.23 2.44
C LEU A 74 -10.41 3.00 1.11
N ILE A 75 -10.22 4.32 1.16
CA ILE A 75 -10.12 5.19 -0.02
C ILE A 75 -8.93 4.76 -0.88
N VAL A 76 -7.75 4.61 -0.29
CA VAL A 76 -6.53 4.24 -1.02
C VAL A 76 -6.69 2.89 -1.70
N ILE A 77 -7.15 1.86 -0.99
CA ILE A 77 -7.32 0.51 -1.54
C ILE A 77 -8.41 0.48 -2.64
N TYR A 78 -9.47 1.27 -2.46
CA TYR A 78 -10.53 1.41 -3.46
C TYR A 78 -10.01 2.02 -4.77
N PHE A 79 -9.23 3.10 -4.69
CA PHE A 79 -8.68 3.76 -5.88
C PHE A 79 -7.55 2.99 -6.55
N SER A 80 -6.73 2.31 -5.75
CA SER A 80 -5.57 1.55 -6.25
C SER A 80 -5.94 0.24 -6.94
N LYS A 81 -7.23 -0.16 -6.89
CA LYS A 81 -7.73 -1.39 -7.54
C LYS A 81 -6.86 -2.61 -7.24
N VAL A 82 -6.56 -2.79 -5.97
CA VAL A 82 -5.66 -3.85 -5.51
C VAL A 82 -6.29 -5.21 -5.77
N ASN A 83 -5.63 -6.05 -6.57
CA ASN A 83 -6.19 -7.32 -7.03
C ASN A 83 -5.94 -8.50 -6.08
N ARG A 84 -5.04 -8.34 -5.09
CA ARG A 84 -4.71 -9.40 -4.13
C ARG A 84 -4.97 -8.93 -2.70
N LEU A 85 -5.56 -9.82 -1.90
CA LEU A 85 -5.77 -9.60 -0.46
C LEU A 85 -4.47 -9.27 0.28
N LYS A 86 -3.37 -9.95 -0.07
CA LYS A 86 -2.07 -9.74 0.55
C LYS A 86 -1.60 -8.29 0.39
N ASP A 87 -1.69 -7.77 -0.83
CA ASP A 87 -1.24 -6.42 -1.17
C ASP A 87 -2.13 -5.36 -0.49
N ALA A 88 -3.43 -5.60 -0.38
CA ALA A 88 -4.37 -4.70 0.29
C ALA A 88 -4.11 -4.61 1.80
N VAL A 89 -3.83 -5.75 2.45
CA VAL A 89 -3.47 -5.79 3.88
C VAL A 89 -2.12 -5.10 4.10
N ILE A 90 -1.13 -5.31 3.22
CA ILE A 90 0.17 -4.63 3.31
C ILE A 90 -0.01 -3.10 3.24
N VAL A 91 -0.81 -2.61 2.28
CA VAL A 91 -1.10 -1.18 2.14
C VAL A 91 -1.81 -0.63 3.37
N ALA A 92 -2.83 -1.33 3.90
CA ALA A 92 -3.54 -0.90 5.10
C ALA A 92 -2.60 -0.82 6.31
N THR A 93 -1.85 -1.88 6.60
CA THR A 93 -0.89 -1.90 7.70
C THR A 93 0.17 -0.81 7.56
N ALA A 94 0.66 -0.56 6.36
CA ALA A 94 1.61 0.53 6.11
C ALA A 94 0.99 1.90 6.44
N ILE A 95 -0.24 2.18 6.00
CA ILE A 95 -0.93 3.44 6.28
C ILE A 95 -1.08 3.68 7.79
N TYR A 96 -1.44 2.64 8.55
CA TYR A 96 -1.56 2.72 10.01
C TYR A 96 -0.20 2.97 10.68
N LEU A 97 0.84 2.21 10.32
CA LEU A 97 2.18 2.39 10.87
C LEU A 97 2.77 3.77 10.58
N PHE A 98 2.65 4.24 9.33
CA PHE A 98 3.09 5.58 8.98
C PHE A 98 2.25 6.64 9.69
N GLY A 99 0.93 6.46 9.76
CA GLY A 99 0.03 7.37 10.47
C GLY A 99 0.42 7.59 11.92
N ASP A 100 0.64 6.50 12.66
CA ASP A 100 1.06 6.56 14.07
C ASP A 100 2.46 7.16 14.22
N ALA A 101 3.40 6.79 13.35
CA ALA A 101 4.75 7.36 13.37
C ALA A 101 4.76 8.86 13.11
N PHE A 102 3.97 9.34 12.15
CA PHE A 102 3.85 10.77 11.85
C PHE A 102 3.19 11.54 12.99
N LEU A 103 2.06 11.06 13.55
CA LEU A 103 1.41 11.73 14.69
C LEU A 103 2.33 11.78 15.91
N THR A 104 2.93 10.65 16.26
CA THR A 104 3.82 10.56 17.42
C THR A 104 5.04 11.45 17.23
N GLY A 105 5.61 11.49 16.03
CA GLY A 105 6.73 12.36 15.69
C GLY A 105 6.38 13.86 15.76
N LEU A 106 5.20 14.25 15.25
CA LEU A 106 4.72 15.64 15.35
C LEU A 106 4.48 16.05 16.80
N PHE A 107 3.85 15.17 17.59
CA PHE A 107 3.60 15.39 19.00
C PHE A 107 4.90 15.57 19.79
N LEU A 108 5.88 14.68 19.59
CA LEU A 108 7.21 14.80 20.20
C LEU A 108 7.94 16.08 19.76
N GLY A 109 7.80 16.47 18.49
CA GLY A 109 8.37 17.69 17.95
C GLY A 109 7.77 18.95 18.58
N GLU A 110 6.46 18.97 18.78
CA GLU A 110 5.75 20.07 19.45
C GLU A 110 6.20 20.22 20.91
N VAL A 111 6.30 19.10 21.64
CA VAL A 111 6.81 19.09 23.02
C VAL A 111 8.26 19.61 23.07
N TYR A 112 9.10 19.21 22.13
CA TYR A 112 10.49 19.66 22.05
C TYR A 112 10.59 21.18 21.79
N ILE A 113 9.82 21.72 20.84
CA ILE A 113 9.82 23.16 20.52
C ILE A 113 9.25 23.98 21.68
N SER A 114 8.31 23.42 22.43
CA SER A 114 7.67 24.09 23.56
C SER A 114 8.51 24.07 24.85
N ASN A 115 9.66 23.39 24.87
CA ASN A 115 10.53 23.22 26.04
C ASN A 115 9.79 22.73 27.29
N GLN A 116 8.69 21.97 27.11
CA GLN A 116 7.92 21.38 28.19
C GLN A 116 8.52 20.02 28.55
N PRO A 117 8.76 19.70 29.83
CA PRO A 117 9.21 18.37 30.21
C PRO A 117 8.10 17.35 29.89
N LEU A 118 8.45 16.18 29.33
CA LEU A 118 7.46 15.12 29.05
C LEU A 118 6.65 14.75 30.31
N ALA A 119 7.27 14.84 31.49
CA ALA A 119 6.62 14.63 32.77
C ALA A 119 5.42 15.57 33.02
N ALA A 120 5.40 16.78 32.47
CA ALA A 120 4.24 17.67 32.58
C ALA A 120 3.05 17.20 31.74
N TYR A 121 3.31 16.51 30.62
CA TYR A 121 2.24 15.95 29.77
C TYR A 121 1.70 14.63 30.33
N TYR A 122 2.60 13.80 30.89
CA TYR A 122 2.21 12.54 31.51
C TYR A 122 1.78 12.68 32.97
N GLY A 123 2.02 13.82 33.64
CA GLY A 123 1.52 14.13 34.99
C GLY A 123 1.48 12.93 35.95
N ASP A 124 0.29 12.68 36.52
CA ASP A 124 -0.06 11.49 37.32
C ASP A 124 -0.79 10.42 36.49
N TYR A 125 -0.48 10.31 35.20
CA TYR A 125 -1.14 9.36 34.31
C TYR A 125 -0.81 7.93 34.71
N ALA A 126 -1.78 7.27 35.35
CA ALA A 126 -1.75 5.84 35.60
C ALA A 126 -2.29 5.11 34.36
N PRO A 127 -1.49 4.24 33.71
CA PRO A 127 -1.93 3.53 32.53
C PRO A 127 -3.16 2.68 32.88
N THR A 128 -4.25 2.93 32.16
CA THR A 128 -5.50 2.19 32.33
C THR A 128 -5.55 1.03 31.35
N ILE A 129 -6.47 0.09 31.61
CA ILE A 129 -6.75 -1.03 30.69
C ILE A 129 -7.13 -0.52 29.29
N ILE A 130 -7.75 0.65 29.20
CA ILE A 130 -8.20 1.25 27.94
C ILE A 130 -7.02 1.64 27.06
N ASP A 131 -5.92 2.12 27.65
CA ASP A 131 -4.75 2.59 26.90
C ASP A 131 -4.01 1.42 26.24
N VAL A 132 -3.89 0.31 26.97
CA VAL A 132 -3.34 -0.95 26.45
C VAL A 132 -4.24 -1.52 25.34
N LEU A 133 -5.55 -1.41 25.51
CA LEU A 133 -6.52 -1.87 24.53
C LEU A 133 -6.44 -1.05 23.24
N MET A 134 -6.34 0.28 23.34
CA MET A 134 -6.25 1.17 22.18
C MET A 134 -5.00 0.91 21.33
N TYR A 135 -3.85 0.62 21.96
CA TYR A 135 -2.64 0.24 21.23
C TYR A 135 -2.81 -1.10 20.48
N SER A 136 -3.55 -2.04 21.07
CA SER A 136 -3.79 -3.36 20.47
C SER A 136 -4.83 -3.34 19.34
N ILE A 137 -5.73 -2.34 19.33
CA ILE A 137 -6.79 -2.22 18.33
C ILE A 137 -6.23 -1.77 16.97
N SER A 138 -5.18 -0.94 16.92
CA SER A 138 -4.68 -0.40 15.65
C SER A 138 -4.24 -1.48 14.62
N PRO A 139 -3.45 -2.53 14.97
CA PRO A 139 -3.09 -3.56 14.00
C PRO A 139 -4.28 -4.43 13.59
N ILE A 140 -5.18 -4.75 14.53
CA ILE A 140 -6.40 -5.53 14.25
C ILE A 140 -7.23 -4.79 13.19
N MET A 141 -7.38 -3.49 13.38
CA MET A 141 -8.17 -2.68 12.50
C MET A 141 -7.52 -2.40 11.15
N ALA A 142 -6.19 -2.35 11.07
CA ALA A 142 -5.50 -2.31 9.80
C ALA A 142 -5.83 -3.54 8.94
N ILE A 143 -5.85 -4.73 9.54
CA ILE A 143 -6.22 -5.97 8.85
C ILE A 143 -7.68 -5.91 8.39
N VAL A 144 -8.58 -5.46 9.26
CA VAL A 144 -10.01 -5.30 8.94
C VAL A 144 -10.21 -4.29 7.80
N ALA A 145 -9.52 -3.15 7.83
CA ALA A 145 -9.55 -2.15 6.77
C ALA A 145 -9.03 -2.72 5.44
N GLY A 146 -7.94 -3.48 5.47
CA GLY A 146 -7.39 -4.17 4.31
C GLY A 146 -8.39 -5.15 3.69
N TYR A 147 -9.05 -5.95 4.52
CA TYR A 147 -10.06 -6.93 4.07
C TYR A 147 -11.30 -6.26 3.49
N ILE A 148 -11.87 -5.27 4.20
CA ILE A 148 -13.07 -4.54 3.75
C ILE A 148 -12.75 -3.73 2.48
N GLY A 149 -11.62 -3.03 2.47
CA GLY A 149 -11.15 -2.25 1.32
C GLY A 149 -11.00 -3.13 0.08
N PHE A 150 -10.36 -4.30 0.21
CA PHE A 150 -10.26 -5.25 -0.90
C PHE A 150 -11.63 -5.74 -1.39
N LYS A 151 -12.54 -6.05 -0.47
CA LYS A 151 -13.87 -6.57 -0.81
C LYS A 151 -14.72 -5.56 -1.59
N ILE A 152 -14.58 -4.27 -1.29
CA ILE A 152 -15.31 -3.18 -1.95
C ILE A 152 -14.60 -2.73 -3.25
N SER A 153 -13.29 -2.94 -3.35
CA SER A 153 -12.50 -2.46 -4.49
C SER A 153 -12.90 -3.13 -5.81
N PRO A 154 -13.12 -2.36 -6.89
CA PRO A 154 -13.49 -2.93 -8.18
C PRO A 154 -12.33 -3.74 -8.75
N ARG A 155 -12.54 -5.06 -8.93
CA ARG A 155 -11.59 -5.96 -9.58
C ARG A 155 -11.19 -5.40 -10.94
N ARG A 156 -9.88 -5.25 -11.18
CA ARG A 156 -9.35 -4.92 -12.50
C ARG A 156 -9.66 -6.10 -13.42
N ARG A 157 -10.47 -5.88 -14.47
CA ARG A 157 -10.61 -6.83 -15.57
C ARG A 157 -9.22 -6.95 -16.19
N GLU A 158 -8.60 -8.12 -16.11
CA GLU A 158 -7.30 -8.40 -16.70
C GLU A 158 -7.40 -8.19 -18.20
N GLU A 159 -6.90 -7.05 -18.68
CA GLU A 159 -6.53 -6.92 -20.09
C GLU A 159 -5.22 -7.69 -20.26
N GLU A 160 -5.40 -8.92 -20.73
CA GLU A 160 -4.39 -9.85 -21.22
C GLU A 160 -3.43 -9.13 -22.17
N SER A 161 -2.13 -9.10 -21.85
CA SER A 161 -1.11 -8.77 -22.85
C SER A 161 0.25 -9.39 -22.50
N TYR A 162 0.69 -10.25 -23.41
CA TYR A 162 1.97 -10.93 -23.51
C TYR A 162 3.19 -9.98 -23.46
N PRO A 163 4.41 -10.51 -23.22
CA PRO A 163 5.52 -9.74 -22.70
C PRO A 163 6.10 -8.83 -23.79
N LYS A 164 6.07 -7.52 -23.55
CA LYS A 164 6.88 -6.57 -24.32
C LYS A 164 7.64 -5.65 -23.38
N GLY A 165 8.92 -5.54 -23.69
CA GLY A 165 9.97 -4.74 -23.07
C GLY A 165 9.52 -3.64 -22.13
N PHE A 166 10.06 -3.71 -20.91
CA PHE A 166 10.04 -2.68 -19.89
C PHE A 166 10.56 -1.35 -20.46
N ARG A 167 9.65 -0.52 -20.98
CA ARG A 167 9.87 0.91 -21.15
C ARG A 167 9.06 1.61 -20.07
N PHE A 168 9.80 2.18 -19.12
CA PHE A 168 9.28 2.91 -17.99
C PHE A 168 8.52 4.16 -18.49
N GLU A 169 7.19 4.20 -18.33
CA GLU A 169 6.41 5.42 -18.53
C GLU A 169 6.04 6.01 -17.16
N PRO A 170 6.42 7.26 -16.87
CA PRO A 170 6.35 7.83 -15.53
C PRO A 170 4.91 8.00 -15.07
N THR A 171 4.68 7.68 -13.80
CA THR A 171 3.39 7.71 -13.12
C THR A 171 2.90 9.13 -12.78
N SER A 172 3.15 10.13 -13.62
CA SER A 172 2.55 11.47 -13.50
C SER A 172 1.19 11.56 -14.20
N THR A 173 0.88 10.60 -15.06
CA THR A 173 -0.34 10.56 -15.88
C THR A 173 -1.50 9.79 -15.23
N TYR A 174 -1.29 9.05 -14.13
CA TYR A 174 -2.35 8.27 -13.48
C TYR A 174 -3.29 9.15 -12.64
N PHE A 175 -2.77 10.17 -11.95
CA PHE A 175 -3.58 11.13 -11.19
C PHE A 175 -4.43 12.02 -12.13
N THR A 176 -3.84 12.48 -13.23
CA THR A 176 -4.52 13.33 -14.22
C THR A 176 -5.54 12.57 -15.06
N ARG A 177 -5.28 11.30 -15.45
CA ARG A 177 -6.29 10.46 -16.12
C ARG A 177 -7.43 10.05 -15.20
N SER A 178 -7.17 9.77 -13.91
CA SER A 178 -8.21 9.40 -12.95
C SER A 178 -9.11 10.60 -12.60
N LEU A 179 -8.54 11.79 -12.39
CA LEU A 179 -9.30 13.04 -12.17
C LEU A 179 -10.09 13.44 -13.43
N ALA A 180 -9.50 13.30 -14.63
CA ALA A 180 -10.20 13.54 -15.89
C ALA A 180 -11.32 12.51 -16.13
N PHE A 181 -11.16 11.26 -15.73
CA PHE A 181 -12.20 10.23 -15.79
C PHE A 181 -13.33 10.53 -14.79
N LEU A 182 -13.01 11.03 -13.60
CA LEU A 182 -13.98 11.46 -12.59
C LEU A 182 -14.77 12.70 -13.05
N LEU A 183 -14.11 13.70 -13.64
CA LEU A 183 -14.78 14.86 -14.24
C LEU A 183 -15.68 14.44 -15.41
N LYS A 184 -15.23 13.47 -16.22
CA LYS A 184 -16.04 12.94 -17.32
C LYS A 184 -17.26 12.18 -16.81
N LYS A 185 -17.10 11.35 -15.77
CA LYS A 185 -18.20 10.59 -15.13
C LYS A 185 -19.20 11.49 -14.39
N LEU A 186 -18.72 12.55 -13.71
CA LEU A 186 -19.57 13.59 -13.11
C LEU A 186 -20.34 14.37 -14.18
N LYS A 187 -19.71 14.70 -15.32
CA LYS A 187 -20.38 15.39 -16.43
C LYS A 187 -21.49 14.55 -17.07
N TYR A 188 -21.32 13.23 -17.19
CA TYR A 188 -22.38 12.33 -17.67
C TYR A 188 -23.49 12.09 -16.63
N SER A 189 -23.18 12.17 -15.33
CA SER A 189 -24.19 12.03 -14.28
C SER A 189 -25.08 13.27 -14.10
N PHE A 190 -24.61 14.47 -14.49
CA PHE A 190 -25.37 15.72 -14.40
C PHE A 190 -26.17 16.08 -15.68
N LEU A 191 -25.85 15.49 -16.84
CA LEU A 191 -26.56 15.74 -18.11
C LEU A 191 -27.59 14.65 -18.48
N GLY A 192 -27.84 13.68 -17.60
CA GLY A 192 -28.82 12.59 -17.81
C GLY A 192 -30.12 12.72 -17.01
N SER A 193 -30.43 13.90 -16.47
CA SER A 193 -31.69 14.17 -15.78
C SER A 193 -32.24 15.55 -16.17
N ARG A 194 -32.60 15.70 -17.44
CA ARG A 194 -33.77 16.43 -17.94
C ARG A 194 -33.92 16.20 -19.43
#